data_AF-A0A250XW94-F1
#
_entry.id   AF-A0A250XW94-F1
#
_cell.length_a   1.000
_cell.length_b   1.000
_cell.length_c   1.000
_cell.angle_alpha   90.00
_cell.angle_beta   90.00
_cell.angle_gamma   90.00
#
_symmetry.space_group_name_H-M   'P 1'
#
loop_
_entity.id
_entity.type
_entity.pdbx_description
1 polymer ?
#
loop_
_entity_poly.entity_id
_entity_poly.type
_entity_poly.pdbx_seq_one_letter_code
_entity_poly.pdbx_strand_id
1 'polypeptide(L)'
;MDLAKEMTKEALPIKCLEAVILGIYLTNSMPNLERFPISFKTYFSGNYFRHIVLGVNFGGRYGALGMSRREDLMYKPPAFRTLSELVLDYEAAYGRCWHVLKKVKLGQCVSHDPHSVEQIEWKHSVLDVERLGRDDFRKELERHARDMRLKIGKGMGPPSPTKDRKKDISSPQRAQSSPHRRNSRSERRPSGEKKPSEPKAMPDLNGYQIRV
;
A
#
# COMPACT_ATOMS: atom_id res chain seq x y z
N MET A 1 -15.84 4.62 -11.72
CA MET A 1 -15.48 3.21 -12.06
C MET A 1 -15.53 2.90 -13.58
N ASP A 2 -15.42 3.90 -14.43
CA ASP A 2 -16.14 3.85 -15.72
C ASP A 2 -15.38 3.15 -16.86
N LEU A 3 -14.05 3.06 -16.77
CA LEU A 3 -13.24 2.20 -17.63
C LEU A 3 -13.67 0.72 -17.55
N ALA A 4 -14.12 0.23 -16.40
CA ALA A 4 -14.63 -1.14 -16.27
C ALA A 4 -16.00 -1.32 -16.96
N LYS A 5 -16.83 -0.27 -16.93
CA LYS A 5 -18.13 -0.21 -17.64
C LYS A 5 -17.92 -0.15 -19.15
N GLU A 6 -16.86 0.52 -19.62
CA GLU A 6 -16.41 0.54 -21.01
C GLU A 6 -15.89 -0.84 -21.46
N MET A 7 -15.06 -1.51 -20.65
CA MET A 7 -14.63 -2.91 -20.90
C MET A 7 -15.82 -3.86 -21.11
N THR A 8 -16.93 -3.70 -20.36
CA THR A 8 -18.15 -4.50 -20.55
C THR A 8 -18.97 -4.16 -21.80
N LYS A 9 -18.70 -3.03 -22.47
CA LYS A 9 -19.34 -2.65 -23.73
C LYS A 9 -18.53 -3.10 -24.95
N GLU A 10 -17.23 -2.80 -24.93
CA GLU A 10 -16.33 -3.07 -26.05
C GLU A 10 -15.92 -4.55 -26.14
N ALA A 11 -16.02 -5.30 -25.03
CA ALA A 11 -15.79 -6.75 -24.94
C ALA A 11 -14.43 -7.24 -25.49
N LEU A 12 -13.41 -6.38 -25.50
CA LEU A 12 -12.08 -6.68 -26.04
C LEU A 12 -11.23 -7.56 -25.09
N PRO A 13 -10.21 -8.28 -25.62
CA PRO A 13 -9.33 -9.12 -24.80
C PRO A 13 -8.50 -8.34 -23.76
N ILE A 14 -8.62 -8.71 -22.49
CA ILE A 14 -7.99 -8.05 -21.34
C ILE A 14 -6.79 -8.83 -20.75
N LYS A 15 -5.93 -8.15 -19.99
CA LYS A 15 -4.80 -8.73 -19.23
C LYS A 15 -5.03 -8.57 -17.72
N CYS A 16 -4.08 -9.08 -16.93
CA CYS A 16 -4.19 -9.20 -15.47
C CYS A 16 -4.66 -7.93 -14.72
N LEU A 17 -4.15 -6.73 -15.02
CA LEU A 17 -4.57 -5.51 -14.33
C LEU A 17 -6.00 -5.09 -14.68
N GLU A 18 -6.37 -5.20 -15.95
CA GLU A 18 -7.71 -4.88 -16.45
C GLU A 18 -8.75 -5.84 -15.84
N ALA A 19 -8.40 -7.13 -15.74
CA ALA A 19 -9.23 -8.14 -15.07
C ALA A 19 -9.38 -7.89 -13.55
N VAL A 20 -8.42 -7.25 -12.88
CA VAL A 20 -8.56 -6.81 -11.48
C VAL A 20 -9.55 -5.65 -11.36
N ILE A 21 -9.45 -4.65 -12.24
CA ILE A 21 -10.37 -3.50 -12.27
C ILE A 21 -11.80 -3.95 -12.63
N LEU A 22 -11.96 -4.81 -13.62
CA LEU A 22 -13.24 -5.40 -14.01
C LEU A 22 -13.80 -6.31 -12.91
N GLY A 23 -12.94 -7.11 -12.26
CA GLY A 23 -13.32 -7.95 -11.13
C GLY A 23 -13.86 -7.15 -9.94
N ILE A 24 -13.27 -5.99 -9.64
CA ILE A 24 -13.80 -5.04 -8.64
C ILE A 24 -15.19 -4.53 -9.07
N TYR A 25 -15.32 -4.03 -10.29
CA TYR A 25 -16.59 -3.49 -10.80
C TYR A 25 -17.75 -4.49 -10.73
N LEU A 26 -17.53 -5.73 -11.19
CA LEU A 26 -18.55 -6.80 -11.22
C LEU A 26 -18.92 -7.35 -9.83
N THR A 27 -18.19 -6.98 -8.77
CA THR A 27 -18.39 -7.48 -7.40
C THR A 27 -18.78 -6.40 -6.38
N ASN A 28 -18.92 -5.13 -6.80
CA ASN A 28 -19.34 -4.05 -5.91
C ASN A 28 -20.68 -4.34 -5.23
N SER A 29 -21.61 -5.01 -5.92
CA SER A 29 -22.92 -5.46 -5.41
C SER A 29 -22.87 -6.58 -4.35
N MET A 30 -21.69 -7.09 -3.99
CA MET A 30 -21.51 -8.22 -3.07
C MET A 30 -20.86 -7.74 -1.75
N PRO A 31 -21.59 -7.07 -0.84
CA PRO A 31 -20.99 -6.44 0.36
C PRO A 31 -20.36 -7.43 1.37
N ASN A 32 -20.63 -8.73 1.23
CA ASN A 32 -20.04 -9.80 2.03
C ASN A 32 -18.74 -10.38 1.42
N LEU A 33 -18.28 -9.83 0.30
CA LEU A 33 -17.08 -10.24 -0.44
C LEU A 33 -16.03 -9.13 -0.35
N GLU A 34 -15.12 -9.23 0.61
CA GLU A 34 -14.00 -8.29 0.77
C GLU A 34 -12.94 -8.56 -0.31
N ARG A 35 -12.36 -7.52 -0.92
CA ARG A 35 -11.59 -7.60 -2.18
C ARG A 35 -10.34 -6.74 -2.13
N PHE A 36 -9.17 -7.30 -2.44
CA PHE A 36 -7.87 -6.64 -2.25
C PHE A 36 -6.86 -7.07 -3.33
N PRO A 37 -6.04 -6.18 -3.90
CA PRO A 37 -5.11 -6.55 -4.97
C PRO A 37 -3.89 -7.31 -4.42
N ILE A 38 -3.55 -8.43 -5.07
CA ILE A 38 -2.33 -9.22 -4.80
C ILE A 38 -1.42 -9.13 -6.02
N SER A 39 -0.27 -8.46 -5.90
CA SER A 39 0.74 -8.34 -6.96
C SER A 39 1.96 -9.22 -6.70
N PHE A 40 2.39 -9.97 -7.70
CA PHE A 40 3.57 -10.82 -7.65
C PHE A 40 4.72 -10.22 -8.49
N LYS A 41 5.94 -10.23 -7.95
CA LYS A 41 7.19 -10.07 -8.70
C LYS A 41 7.92 -11.40 -8.71
N THR A 42 8.13 -11.97 -9.89
CA THR A 42 8.84 -13.26 -10.07
C THR A 42 10.06 -13.08 -10.97
N TYR A 43 10.93 -14.08 -10.99
CA TYR A 43 12.15 -14.12 -11.79
C TYR A 43 12.27 -15.44 -12.55
N PHE A 44 12.57 -15.36 -13.85
CA PHE A 44 12.76 -16.51 -14.74
C PHE A 44 13.69 -16.11 -15.88
N SER A 45 14.60 -17.01 -16.29
CA SER A 45 15.51 -16.82 -17.45
C SER A 45 16.11 -15.40 -17.58
N GLY A 46 16.83 -14.96 -16.53
CA GLY A 46 17.46 -13.63 -16.46
C GLY A 46 16.52 -12.44 -16.18
N ASN A 47 15.21 -12.64 -16.25
CA ASN A 47 14.23 -11.55 -16.37
C ASN A 47 13.24 -11.47 -15.20
N TYR A 48 12.80 -10.25 -14.88
CA TYR A 48 11.81 -9.97 -13.83
C TYR A 48 10.41 -9.74 -14.39
N PHE A 49 9.48 -10.62 -14.02
CA PHE A 49 8.08 -10.55 -14.43
C PHE A 49 7.21 -9.95 -13.32
N ARG A 50 6.06 -9.41 -13.72
CA ARG A 50 5.05 -8.81 -12.83
C ARG A 50 3.69 -9.39 -13.21
N HIS A 51 2.88 -9.67 -12.20
CA HIS A 51 1.53 -10.21 -12.34
C HIS A 51 0.65 -9.68 -11.20
N ILE A 52 -0.67 -9.66 -11.39
CA ILE A 52 -1.62 -9.20 -10.38
C ILE A 52 -2.92 -9.99 -10.46
N VAL A 53 -3.52 -10.28 -9.31
CA VAL A 53 -4.86 -10.85 -9.16
C VAL A 53 -5.65 -10.05 -8.12
N LEU A 54 -6.97 -10.18 -8.14
CA LEU A 54 -7.84 -9.66 -7.10
C LEU A 54 -8.04 -10.78 -6.08
N GLY A 55 -7.32 -10.69 -4.96
CA GLY A 55 -7.61 -11.52 -3.79
C GLY A 55 -9.01 -11.22 -3.28
N VAL A 56 -9.74 -12.26 -2.89
CA VAL A 56 -11.07 -12.13 -2.29
C VAL A 56 -11.15 -12.92 -1.00
N ASN A 57 -11.98 -12.43 -0.07
CA ASN A 57 -12.30 -13.07 1.19
C ASN A 57 -13.83 -13.13 1.35
N PHE A 58 -14.36 -14.35 1.44
CA PHE A 58 -15.79 -14.63 1.60
C PHE A 58 -16.00 -15.62 2.74
N GLY A 59 -16.85 -15.27 3.73
CA GLY A 59 -17.09 -16.13 4.89
C GLY A 59 -15.84 -16.50 5.68
N GLY A 60 -14.79 -15.67 5.63
CA GLY A 60 -13.48 -15.94 6.25
C GLY A 60 -12.53 -16.83 5.44
N ARG A 61 -12.92 -17.25 4.23
CA ARG A 61 -12.09 -18.04 3.30
C ARG A 61 -11.54 -17.20 2.17
N TYR A 62 -10.29 -17.46 1.81
CA TYR A 62 -9.57 -16.75 0.76
C TYR A 62 -9.67 -17.46 -0.59
N GLY A 63 -9.74 -16.67 -1.65
CA GLY A 63 -9.71 -17.06 -3.06
C GLY A 63 -9.22 -15.91 -3.92
N ALA A 64 -9.39 -16.00 -5.25
CA ALA A 64 -8.96 -14.94 -6.16
C ALA A 64 -9.71 -14.95 -7.50
N LEU A 65 -9.84 -13.75 -8.07
CA LEU A 65 -10.28 -13.47 -9.44
C LEU A 65 -9.11 -12.84 -10.22
N GLY A 66 -9.04 -13.05 -11.53
CA GLY A 66 -8.00 -12.44 -12.37
C GLY A 66 -7.94 -13.07 -13.76
N MET A 67 -6.95 -12.66 -14.55
CA MET A 67 -6.71 -13.18 -15.90
C MET A 67 -5.21 -13.37 -16.13
N SER A 68 -4.82 -14.57 -16.58
CA SER A 68 -3.43 -14.96 -16.77
C SER A 68 -3.28 -15.85 -18.01
N ARG A 69 -2.05 -16.02 -18.48
CA ARG A 69 -1.72 -16.96 -19.58
C ARG A 69 -1.63 -18.42 -19.11
N ARG A 70 -2.01 -18.70 -17.86
CA ARG A 70 -2.01 -20.01 -17.21
C ARG A 70 -3.16 -20.09 -16.22
N GLU A 71 -3.98 -21.13 -16.33
CA GLU A 71 -5.07 -21.47 -15.40
C GLU A 71 -4.64 -21.40 -13.94
N ASP A 72 -3.51 -22.04 -13.62
CA ASP A 72 -3.01 -22.15 -12.25
C ASP A 72 -2.46 -20.84 -11.64
N LEU A 73 -2.47 -19.76 -12.41
CA LEU A 73 -2.06 -18.41 -12.01
C LEU A 73 -3.19 -17.36 -12.12
N MET A 74 -4.46 -17.74 -12.25
CA MET A 74 -5.59 -16.80 -12.23
C MET A 74 -6.65 -17.13 -11.17
N TYR A 75 -7.77 -17.75 -11.53
CA TYR A 75 -8.86 -18.06 -10.62
C TYR A 75 -8.44 -19.00 -9.47
N LYS A 76 -8.94 -18.72 -8.28
CA LYS A 76 -8.84 -19.58 -7.09
C LYS A 76 -10.19 -19.56 -6.36
N PRO A 77 -10.84 -20.71 -6.10
CA PRO A 77 -12.09 -20.72 -5.34
C PRO A 77 -11.86 -20.19 -3.91
N PRO A 78 -12.86 -19.55 -3.27
CA PRO A 78 -12.79 -19.05 -1.89
C PRO A 78 -12.86 -20.22 -0.88
N ALA A 79 -11.82 -21.06 -0.90
CA ALA A 79 -11.72 -22.31 -0.17
C ALA A 79 -10.62 -22.30 0.90
N PHE A 80 -9.53 -21.55 0.66
CA PHE A 80 -8.36 -21.48 1.53
C PHE A 80 -8.71 -20.84 2.88
N ARG A 81 -8.14 -21.36 3.98
CA ARG A 81 -8.46 -20.96 5.36
C ARG A 81 -7.69 -19.70 5.77
N THR A 82 -6.55 -19.46 5.16
CA THR A 82 -5.64 -18.34 5.48
C THR A 82 -5.15 -17.63 4.22
N LEU A 83 -4.59 -16.43 4.37
CA LEU A 83 -4.01 -15.71 3.23
C LEU A 83 -2.68 -16.36 2.79
N SER A 84 -1.94 -16.92 3.74
CA SER A 84 -0.71 -17.67 3.46
C SER A 84 -0.96 -18.94 2.65
N GLU A 85 -2.03 -19.70 2.91
CA GLU A 85 -2.40 -20.85 2.07
C GLU A 85 -2.62 -20.45 0.60
N LEU A 86 -3.40 -19.39 0.34
CA LEU A 86 -3.65 -18.87 -1.01
C LEU A 86 -2.36 -18.40 -1.70
N VAL A 87 -1.53 -17.60 -1.01
CA VAL A 87 -0.30 -17.04 -1.59
C VAL A 87 0.76 -18.12 -1.85
N LEU A 88 0.80 -19.19 -1.04
CA LEU A 88 1.70 -20.32 -1.25
C LEU A 88 1.25 -21.25 -2.38
N ASP A 89 -0.05 -21.33 -2.70
CA ASP A 89 -0.50 -22.02 -3.93
C ASP A 89 -0.06 -21.26 -5.20
N TYR A 90 -0.05 -19.92 -5.17
CA TYR A 90 0.59 -19.13 -6.24
C TYR A 90 2.12 -19.32 -6.28
N GLU A 91 2.82 -19.39 -5.14
CA GLU A 91 4.26 -19.74 -5.10
C GLU A 91 4.53 -21.09 -5.78
N ALA A 92 3.73 -22.12 -5.45
CA ALA A 92 3.82 -23.44 -6.06
C ALA A 92 3.49 -23.41 -7.57
N ALA A 93 2.50 -22.63 -7.99
CA ALA A 93 2.14 -22.44 -9.40
C ALA A 93 3.25 -21.75 -10.21
N TYR A 94 3.94 -20.75 -9.64
CA TYR A 94 5.13 -20.18 -10.25
C TYR A 94 6.31 -21.17 -10.31
N GLY A 95 6.49 -21.99 -9.27
CA GLY A 95 7.46 -23.09 -9.27
C GLY A 95 7.23 -24.08 -10.42
N ARG A 96 5.97 -24.45 -10.70
CA ARG A 96 5.56 -25.30 -11.83
C ARG A 96 5.79 -24.69 -13.22
N CYS A 97 6.17 -23.41 -13.33
CA CYS A 97 6.64 -22.80 -14.57
C CYS A 97 8.07 -22.23 -14.47
N TRP A 98 8.87 -22.73 -13.51
CA TRP A 98 10.25 -22.33 -13.25
C TRP A 98 10.44 -20.83 -12.87
N HIS A 99 9.36 -20.14 -12.52
CA HIS A 99 9.42 -18.78 -11.98
C HIS A 99 9.71 -18.83 -10.47
N VAL A 100 10.82 -18.20 -10.06
CA VAL A 100 11.11 -17.98 -8.64
C VAL A 100 10.28 -16.78 -8.15
N LEU A 101 9.49 -16.96 -7.09
CA LEU A 101 8.80 -15.84 -6.44
C LEU A 101 9.80 -15.00 -5.64
N LYS A 102 9.79 -13.68 -5.88
CA LYS A 102 10.76 -12.75 -5.28
C LYS A 102 10.10 -11.78 -4.31
N LYS A 103 8.99 -11.14 -4.71
CA LYS A 103 8.21 -10.24 -3.84
C LYS A 103 6.71 -10.42 -4.03
N VAL A 104 5.95 -10.29 -2.95
CA VAL A 104 4.48 -10.17 -2.96
C VAL A 104 4.12 -8.77 -2.48
N LYS A 105 3.10 -8.16 -3.07
CA LYS A 105 2.52 -6.89 -2.59
C LYS A 105 1.02 -7.07 -2.41
N LEU A 106 0.52 -6.63 -1.28
CA LEU A 106 -0.86 -6.76 -0.87
C LEU A 106 -1.42 -5.36 -0.67
N GLY A 107 -2.58 -5.09 -1.25
CA GLY A 107 -3.32 -3.87 -0.99
C GLY A 107 -4.32 -4.00 0.15
N GLN A 108 -4.94 -2.89 0.52
CA GLN A 108 -6.11 -2.90 1.41
C GLN A 108 -7.38 -3.32 0.67
N CYS A 109 -8.45 -3.57 1.42
CA CYS A 109 -9.78 -3.77 0.88
C CYS A 109 -10.24 -2.58 0.01
N VAL A 110 -10.85 -2.86 -1.14
CA VAL A 110 -11.39 -1.87 -2.07
C VAL A 110 -12.85 -1.58 -1.73
N SER A 111 -13.21 -0.29 -1.67
CA SER A 111 -14.57 0.17 -1.40
C SER A 111 -15.60 -0.42 -2.38
N HIS A 112 -16.81 -0.65 -1.89
CA HIS A 112 -17.94 -1.15 -2.67
C HIS A 112 -18.72 -0.02 -3.38
N ASP A 113 -18.50 1.24 -3.00
CA ASP A 113 -19.08 2.39 -3.70
C ASP A 113 -18.37 2.63 -5.06
N PRO A 114 -19.06 2.48 -6.21
CA PRO A 114 -18.46 2.72 -7.52
C PRO A 114 -18.13 4.20 -7.80
N HIS A 115 -18.60 5.13 -6.95
CA HIS A 115 -18.35 6.57 -7.01
C HIS A 115 -17.31 7.05 -6.00
N SER A 116 -16.73 6.17 -5.18
CA SER A 116 -15.69 6.56 -4.22
C SER A 116 -14.49 7.18 -4.94
N VAL A 117 -14.04 8.32 -4.41
CA VAL A 117 -12.83 9.03 -4.86
C VAL A 117 -11.54 8.48 -4.21
N GLU A 118 -11.66 7.46 -3.37
CA GLU A 118 -10.52 6.80 -2.72
C GLU A 118 -9.68 6.01 -3.75
N GLN A 119 -8.37 6.20 -3.72
CA GLN A 119 -7.46 5.45 -4.57
C GLN A 119 -7.22 4.04 -4.00
N ILE A 120 -7.26 3.03 -4.87
CA ILE A 120 -6.90 1.64 -4.51
C ILE A 120 -5.46 1.62 -3.95
N GLU A 121 -5.29 1.24 -2.69
CA GLU A 121 -3.97 1.13 -2.08
C GLU A 121 -3.25 -0.15 -2.54
N TRP A 122 -2.60 -0.12 -3.70
CA TRP A 122 -1.99 -1.31 -4.33
C TRP A 122 -0.84 -2.01 -3.57
N LYS A 123 -0.31 -1.41 -2.49
CA LYS A 123 1.01 -1.76 -1.93
C LYS A 123 1.09 -1.55 -0.40
N HIS A 124 -0.01 -1.73 0.33
CA HIS A 124 -0.06 -1.57 1.79
C HIS A 124 0.97 -2.43 2.52
N SER A 125 1.20 -3.66 2.06
CA SER A 125 2.27 -4.53 2.56
C SER A 125 3.13 -5.04 1.40
N VAL A 126 4.45 -4.91 1.52
CA VAL A 126 5.42 -5.29 0.47
C VAL A 126 6.41 -6.29 1.05
N LEU A 127 6.17 -7.57 0.78
CA LEU A 127 6.89 -8.69 1.32
C LEU A 127 8.00 -9.12 0.36
N ASP A 128 9.19 -9.35 0.91
CA ASP A 128 10.39 -9.76 0.19
C ASP A 128 10.73 -11.19 0.61
N VAL A 129 10.46 -12.15 -0.28
CA VAL A 129 10.38 -13.58 0.09
C VAL A 129 11.74 -14.13 0.47
N GLU A 130 12.79 -13.70 -0.24
CA GLU A 130 14.17 -14.13 0.02
C GLU A 130 14.75 -13.51 1.29
N ARG A 131 14.30 -12.30 1.65
CA ARG A 131 14.75 -11.60 2.87
C ARG A 131 13.98 -11.99 4.13
N LEU A 132 12.72 -12.40 4.02
CA LEU A 132 11.88 -12.78 5.16
C LEU A 132 12.02 -14.27 5.54
N GLY A 133 12.36 -15.14 4.60
CA GLY A 133 12.33 -16.59 4.85
C GLY A 133 10.90 -17.13 5.05
N ARG A 134 10.77 -18.46 5.18
CA ARG A 134 9.46 -19.14 5.04
C ARG A 134 8.47 -18.88 6.17
N ASP A 135 8.94 -18.57 7.38
CA ASP A 135 8.05 -18.44 8.55
C ASP A 135 7.66 -17.00 8.83
N ASP A 136 8.58 -16.04 8.76
CA ASP A 136 8.23 -14.62 8.91
C ASP A 136 7.43 -14.10 7.69
N PHE A 137 7.61 -14.68 6.50
CA PHE A 137 6.72 -14.45 5.36
C PHE A 137 5.27 -14.87 5.66
N ARG A 138 5.04 -16.02 6.32
CA ARG A 138 3.70 -16.43 6.79
C ARG A 138 3.18 -15.49 7.87
N LYS A 139 4.01 -15.12 8.86
CA LYS A 139 3.61 -14.20 9.93
C LYS A 139 3.14 -12.86 9.38
N GLU A 140 3.84 -12.29 8.40
CA GLU A 140 3.43 -11.03 7.76
C GLU A 140 2.19 -11.20 6.87
N LEU A 141 2.01 -12.34 6.20
CA LEU A 141 0.76 -12.65 5.48
C LEU A 141 -0.44 -12.68 6.43
N GLU A 142 -0.33 -13.37 7.58
CA GLU A 142 -1.40 -13.42 8.59
C GLU A 142 -1.50 -12.16 9.46
N ARG A 143 -0.46 -11.30 9.47
CA ARG A 143 -0.54 -9.94 10.02
C ARG A 143 -1.37 -9.06 9.09
N HIS A 144 -1.03 -8.98 7.82
CA HIS A 144 -1.81 -8.25 6.81
C HIS A 144 -3.27 -8.74 6.74
N ALA A 145 -3.50 -10.05 6.82
CA ALA A 145 -4.84 -10.63 6.85
C ALA A 145 -5.69 -10.19 8.06
N ARG A 146 -5.05 -9.87 9.20
CA ARG A 146 -5.71 -9.29 10.40
C ARG A 146 -5.92 -7.79 10.25
N ASP A 147 -4.93 -7.06 9.75
CA ASP A 147 -5.01 -5.60 9.53
C ASP A 147 -6.23 -5.24 8.64
N MET A 148 -6.47 -6.01 7.56
CA MET A 148 -7.66 -5.89 6.71
C MET A 148 -8.96 -6.17 7.48
N ARG A 149 -9.05 -7.30 8.20
CA ARG A 149 -10.27 -7.71 8.94
C ARG A 149 -10.69 -6.71 10.01
N LEU A 150 -9.72 -6.05 10.64
CA LEU A 150 -9.93 -5.04 11.67
C LEU A 150 -10.16 -3.63 11.08
N LYS A 151 -10.15 -3.49 9.75
CA LYS A 151 -10.23 -2.21 9.00
C LYS A 151 -9.24 -1.16 9.50
N ILE A 152 -8.01 -1.59 9.84
CA ILE A 152 -6.91 -0.71 10.30
C ILE A 152 -6.21 -0.07 9.08
N GLY A 153 -7.04 0.58 8.25
CA GLY A 153 -6.66 1.69 7.38
C GLY A 153 -7.07 3.01 8.05
N LYS A 154 -6.48 4.14 7.64
CA LYS A 154 -6.79 5.45 8.23
C LYS A 154 -8.28 5.81 8.02
N GLY A 155 -9.09 5.87 9.09
CA GLY A 155 -10.47 6.34 8.97
C GLY A 155 -11.34 6.43 10.22
N MET A 156 -11.10 5.63 11.27
CA MET A 156 -12.04 5.49 12.41
C MET A 156 -11.54 6.02 13.77
N GLY A 157 -10.57 6.93 13.78
CA GLY A 157 -10.28 7.75 14.95
C GLY A 157 -11.03 9.09 14.86
N PRO A 158 -11.68 9.59 15.94
CA PRO A 158 -12.20 10.95 15.93
C PRO A 158 -11.04 11.93 15.68
N PRO A 159 -11.23 13.00 14.88
CA PRO A 159 -10.14 13.92 14.58
C PRO A 159 -9.68 14.59 15.88
N SER A 160 -8.40 14.39 16.21
CA SER A 160 -7.75 15.10 17.32
C SER A 160 -7.98 16.60 17.14
N PRO A 161 -8.62 17.30 18.10
CA PRO A 161 -9.03 18.68 17.89
C PRO A 161 -7.80 19.54 17.58
N THR A 162 -7.86 20.27 16.46
CA THR A 162 -6.83 21.24 16.12
C THR A 162 -6.72 22.23 17.27
N LYS A 163 -5.50 22.43 17.79
CA LYS A 163 -5.27 23.30 18.94
C LYS A 163 -5.22 24.76 18.48
N ASP A 164 -6.36 25.21 17.96
CA ASP A 164 -6.56 26.54 17.40
C ASP A 164 -6.26 27.60 18.46
N ARG A 165 -5.17 28.32 18.21
CA ARG A 165 -4.54 29.25 19.14
C ARG A 165 -5.34 30.55 19.18
N LYS A 166 -6.48 30.53 19.87
CA LYS A 166 -7.20 31.76 20.23
C LYS A 166 -6.24 32.73 20.91
N LYS A 167 -6.23 33.97 20.43
CA LYS A 167 -5.67 35.12 21.13
C LYS A 167 -6.73 35.62 22.11
N ASP A 168 -6.65 35.19 23.36
CA ASP A 168 -7.48 35.78 24.41
C ASP A 168 -6.91 37.13 24.87
N ILE A 169 -7.80 38.08 25.10
CA ILE A 169 -7.49 39.48 25.38
C ILE A 169 -7.59 39.73 26.89
N SER A 170 -6.44 40.08 27.48
CA SER A 170 -6.22 40.79 28.76
C SER A 170 -7.22 40.65 29.92
N SER A 171 -6.70 40.25 31.08
CA SER A 171 -7.21 40.69 32.40
C SER A 171 -6.05 40.86 33.40
N PRO A 172 -6.17 41.69 34.46
CA PRO A 172 -5.03 42.39 35.04
C PRO A 172 -4.46 41.83 36.36
N GLN A 173 -3.19 42.17 36.61
CA GLN A 173 -2.48 42.38 37.90
C GLN A 173 -2.84 41.52 39.15
N ARG A 174 -1.80 40.99 39.83
CA ARG A 174 -1.15 41.71 40.97
C ARG A 174 0.18 41.07 41.42
N ALA A 175 1.19 41.92 41.63
CA ALA A 175 2.41 41.80 42.45
C ALA A 175 3.10 40.44 42.73
N GLN A 176 4.43 40.42 42.50
CA GLN A 176 5.39 40.00 43.53
C GLN A 176 6.76 40.68 43.33
N SER A 177 7.67 40.54 44.30
CA SER A 177 8.80 41.45 44.54
C SER A 177 10.20 40.95 44.12
N SER A 178 11.12 41.92 43.96
CA SER A 178 12.59 41.84 43.84
C SER A 178 13.28 41.04 44.99
N PRO A 179 14.62 40.75 44.99
CA PRO A 179 15.69 41.35 44.17
C PRO A 179 16.87 40.46 43.67
N HIS A 180 17.80 41.14 42.99
CA HIS A 180 19.11 40.77 42.41
C HIS A 180 20.02 39.71 43.10
N ARG A 181 20.88 39.08 42.26
CA ARG A 181 22.37 39.15 42.42
C ARG A 181 23.13 38.97 41.09
N ARG A 182 24.42 39.39 41.05
CA ARG A 182 25.33 39.42 39.86
C ARG A 182 26.41 38.32 39.91
N ASN A 183 26.88 37.88 38.72
CA ASN A 183 28.31 37.74 38.28
C ASN A 183 28.47 36.69 37.14
N SER A 184 29.50 36.65 36.27
CA SER A 184 30.45 37.68 35.74
C SER A 184 31.41 37.05 34.70
N ARG A 185 31.97 37.84 33.75
CA ARG A 185 33.00 37.50 32.70
C ARG A 185 32.46 36.67 31.50
N SER A 186 32.76 36.91 30.21
CA SER A 186 33.97 37.34 29.44
C SER A 186 34.92 36.16 29.08
N GLU A 187 35.45 35.96 27.86
CA GLU A 187 35.57 36.78 26.62
C GLU A 187 35.92 35.93 25.35
N ARG A 188 35.96 36.55 24.15
CA ARG A 188 36.71 36.19 22.88
C ARG A 188 36.08 35.38 21.72
N ARG A 189 36.57 35.73 20.51
CA ARG A 189 36.48 35.20 19.10
C ARG A 189 37.92 35.38 18.49
N PRO A 190 38.28 35.28 17.17
CA PRO A 190 37.55 34.94 15.91
C PRO A 190 38.30 34.07 14.83
N SER A 191 37.67 33.88 13.65
CA SER A 191 38.24 33.50 12.31
C SER A 191 38.81 32.07 12.13
N GLY A 192 38.78 31.37 10.98
CA GLY A 192 38.29 31.57 9.57
C GLY A 192 38.33 30.20 8.82
N GLU A 193 38.24 29.99 7.49
CA GLU A 193 37.93 30.83 6.29
C GLU A 193 37.75 29.95 5.00
N LYS A 194 36.92 30.40 4.04
CA LYS A 194 36.85 30.07 2.56
C LYS A 194 36.49 28.67 1.98
N LYS A 195 36.18 28.69 0.66
CA LYS A 195 35.52 27.67 -0.22
C LYS A 195 36.46 27.16 -1.36
N PRO A 196 36.05 26.14 -2.15
CA PRO A 196 35.55 26.39 -3.52
C PRO A 196 34.22 25.65 -3.87
N SER A 197 33.80 25.56 -5.15
CA SER A 197 32.41 25.24 -5.55
C SER A 197 32.21 24.62 -6.95
N GLU A 198 31.08 23.89 -7.11
CA GLU A 198 30.42 23.44 -8.37
C GLU A 198 31.10 22.31 -9.19
N PRO A 199 30.41 21.57 -10.10
CA PRO A 199 29.11 21.83 -10.74
C PRO A 199 28.01 20.74 -10.61
N LYS A 200 26.91 20.92 -11.37
CA LYS A 200 25.65 20.14 -11.36
C LYS A 200 25.70 18.84 -12.20
N ALA A 201 24.78 17.92 -11.88
CA ALA A 201 24.23 16.91 -12.81
C ALA A 201 22.68 16.98 -12.79
N MET A 202 22.00 16.51 -13.84
CA MET A 202 20.56 16.75 -14.06
C MET A 202 19.66 15.64 -13.45
N PRO A 203 18.42 15.97 -13.02
CA PRO A 203 17.40 14.97 -12.71
C PRO A 203 16.83 14.37 -14.01
N ASP A 204 16.66 13.05 -14.03
CA ASP A 204 16.31 12.30 -15.24
C ASP A 204 14.81 12.40 -15.61
N LEU A 205 14.52 12.50 -16.91
CA LEU A 205 13.21 12.80 -17.48
C LEU A 205 12.47 11.51 -17.87
N ASN A 206 11.77 10.88 -16.91
CA ASN A 206 10.85 9.78 -17.23
C ASN A 206 9.60 9.69 -16.33
N GLY A 207 9.03 10.86 -16.01
CA GLY A 207 7.83 11.00 -15.19
C GLY A 207 6.51 10.69 -15.92
N TYR A 208 6.32 9.44 -16.40
CA TYR A 208 5.01 9.00 -16.92
C TYR A 208 3.96 8.87 -15.81
N GLN A 209 3.34 10.00 -15.45
CA GLN A 209 2.11 10.04 -14.65
C GLN A 209 0.89 9.94 -15.58
N ILE A 210 0.26 8.76 -15.63
CA ILE A 210 -1.14 8.68 -16.06
C ILE A 210 -1.99 9.31 -14.95
N ARG A 211 -2.73 10.35 -15.28
CA ARG A 211 -3.81 10.89 -14.44
C ARG A 211 -5.13 10.27 -14.90
N VAL A 212 -6.00 10.04 -13.93
CA VAL A 212 -7.41 9.67 -14.07
C VAL A 212 -8.21 10.81 -13.44
#